data_AF-A0A2L1U625-F1
#
_entry.id   AF-A0A2L1U625-F1
#
_cell.length_a   1.000
_cell.length_b   1.000
_cell.length_c   1.000
_cell.angle_alpha   90.00
_cell.angle_beta   90.00
_cell.angle_gamma   90.00
#
_symmetry.space_group_name_H-M   'P 1'
#
loop_
_entity.id
_entity.type
_entity.pdbx_description
1 polymer ?
#
loop_
_entity_poly.entity_id
_entity_poly.type
_entity_poly.pdbx_seq_one_letter_code
_entity_poly.pdbx_strand_id
1 'polypeptide(L)' 'MIIFRSYQAGDERQLVPLWNQTMQADPVTPERFRNLVLLDANFDPLGLRIAADGERIIGQYMRPAPSAYVPD' A
#
# COMPACT_ATOMS: atom_id res chain seq x y z
N MET A 1 -3.80 -12.22 -16.48
CA MET A 1 -4.90 -12.62 -15.57
C MET A 1 -4.74 -11.82 -14.29
N ILE A 2 -5.78 -11.11 -13.85
CA ILE A 2 -5.68 -10.26 -12.65
C ILE A 2 -5.87 -11.11 -11.39
N ILE A 3 -4.91 -11.03 -10.46
CA ILE A 3 -4.94 -11.69 -9.16
C ILE A 3 -4.97 -10.61 -8.07
N PHE A 4 -5.80 -10.84 -7.06
CA PHE A 4 -5.87 -9.98 -5.88
C PHE A 4 -5.22 -10.66 -4.67
N ARG A 5 -4.25 -10.00 -4.05
CA ARG A 5 -3.55 -10.48 -2.85
C ARG A 5 -3.32 -9.35 -1.85
N SER A 6 -2.89 -9.70 -0.65
CA SER A 6 -2.39 -8.72 0.31
C SER A 6 -0.97 -8.28 -0.05
N TYR A 7 -0.58 -7.13 0.47
CA TYR A 7 0.78 -6.60 0.38
C TYR A 7 1.82 -7.63 0.87
N GLN A 8 2.96 -7.62 0.22
CA GLN A 8 4.15 -8.37 0.59
C GLN A 8 5.36 -7.44 0.57
N ALA A 9 6.34 -7.72 1.45
CA ALA A 9 7.59 -6.97 1.47
C ALA A 9 8.26 -6.99 0.08
N GLY A 10 8.64 -5.82 -0.43
CA GLY A 10 9.20 -5.64 -1.76
C GLY A 10 8.21 -5.09 -2.79
N ASP A 11 6.90 -5.12 -2.53
CA ASP A 11 5.87 -4.52 -3.38
C ASP A 11 6.03 -2.98 -3.50
N GLU A 12 6.57 -2.34 -2.46
CA GLU A 12 6.82 -0.89 -2.43
C GLU A 12 7.66 -0.40 -3.61
N ARG A 13 8.49 -1.28 -4.20
CA ARG A 13 9.28 -0.99 -5.41
C ARG A 13 8.41 -0.68 -6.63
N GLN A 14 7.23 -1.28 -6.72
CA GLN A 14 6.26 -1.01 -7.80
C GLN A 14 5.14 -0.07 -7.35
N LEU A 15 4.76 -0.09 -6.06
CA LEU A 15 3.70 0.77 -5.54
C LEU A 15 4.07 2.25 -5.55
N VAL A 16 5.30 2.61 -5.16
CA VAL A 16 5.75 4.01 -5.15
C VAL A 16 5.66 4.67 -6.53
N PRO A 17 6.24 4.10 -7.61
CA PRO A 17 6.08 4.69 -8.93
C PRO A 17 4.63 4.66 -9.43
N LEU A 18 3.83 3.66 -9.05
CA LEU A 18 2.41 3.59 -9.41
C LEU A 18 1.59 4.70 -8.74
N TRP A 19 1.81 4.98 -7.45
CA TRP A 19 1.17 6.10 -6.74
C TRP A 19 1.53 7.44 -7.36
N ASN A 20 2.80 7.62 -7.73
CA ASN A 20 3.27 8.87 -8.33
C ASN A 20 2.70 9.15 -9.73
N GLN A 21 2.04 8.18 -10.37
CA GLN A 21 1.29 8.43 -11.61
C GLN A 21 0.05 9.30 -11.34
N THR A 22 -0.53 9.24 -10.14
CA THR A 22 -1.72 10.02 -9.75
C THR A 22 -1.40 11.13 -8.75
N MET A 23 -0.35 10.99 -7.92
CA MET A 23 0.11 12.01 -6.97
C MET A 23 1.06 13.04 -7.63
N GLN A 24 0.58 13.75 -8.66
CA GLN A 24 1.44 14.65 -9.45
C GLN A 24 1.96 15.86 -8.67
N ALA A 25 1.21 16.35 -7.69
CA ALA A 25 1.55 17.57 -6.93
C ALA A 25 2.44 17.30 -5.70
N ASP A 26 2.36 16.11 -5.11
CA ASP A 26 3.14 15.71 -3.94
C ASP A 26 3.56 14.23 -4.08
N PRO A 27 4.53 13.95 -4.97
CA PRO A 27 4.99 12.57 -5.19
C PRO A 27 5.69 12.02 -3.94
N VAL A 28 5.51 10.73 -3.70
CA VAL A 28 6.15 10.01 -2.59
C VAL A 28 7.48 9.41 -3.02
N THR A 29 8.49 9.48 -2.14
CA THR A 29 9.75 8.73 -2.30
C THR A 29 9.66 7.38 -1.61
N PRO A 30 10.52 6.38 -1.95
CA PRO A 30 10.57 5.12 -1.20
C PRO A 30 10.77 5.31 0.31
N GLU A 31 11.60 6.28 0.70
CA GLU A 31 11.82 6.63 2.10
C GLU A 31 10.56 7.20 2.77
N ARG A 32 9.87 8.16 2.12
CA ARG A 32 8.61 8.71 2.64
C ARG A 32 7.53 7.64 2.74
N PHE A 33 7.41 6.78 1.73
CA PHE A 33 6.45 5.67 1.75
C PHE A 33 6.73 4.72 2.92
N ARG A 34 7.99 4.34 3.12
CA ARG A 34 8.37 3.51 4.28
C ARG A 34 7.99 4.20 5.59
N ASN A 35 8.39 5.46 5.76
CA ASN A 35 8.25 6.16 7.04
C ASN A 35 6.80 6.55 7.35
N LEU A 36 5.97 6.82 6.34
CA LEU A 36 4.59 7.31 6.52
C LEU A 36 3.53 6.22 6.32
N VAL A 37 3.84 5.14 5.60
CA VAL A 37 2.89 4.05 5.32
C VAL A 37 3.32 2.79 6.04
N LEU A 38 4.51 2.25 5.76
CA LEU A 38 4.90 0.94 6.29
C LEU A 38 5.22 0.95 7.80
N LEU A 39 5.69 2.08 8.32
CA LEU A 39 6.02 2.27 9.73
C LEU A 39 4.90 2.95 10.53
N ASP A 40 3.74 3.22 9.91
CA ASP A 40 2.57 3.71 10.65
C ASP A 40 2.07 2.62 11.60
N ALA A 41 1.79 2.97 12.85
CA ALA A 41 1.31 2.00 13.86
C ALA A 41 -0.04 1.37 13.50
N ASN A 42 -0.81 2.01 12.61
CA ASN A 42 -2.08 1.51 12.09
C ASN A 42 -1.94 0.75 10.77
N PHE A 43 -0.72 0.57 10.26
CA PHE A 43 -0.50 -0.16 9.02
C PHE A 43 -0.85 -1.64 9.19
N ASP A 44 -1.89 -2.08 8.47
CA ASP A 44 -2.27 -3.49 8.35
C ASP A 44 -1.86 -4.02 6.96
N PRO A 45 -0.84 -4.90 6.86
CA PRO A 45 -0.44 -5.47 5.57
C PRO A 45 -1.54 -6.32 4.93
N LEU A 46 -2.51 -6.84 5.70
CA LEU A 46 -3.69 -7.53 5.17
C LEU A 46 -4.76 -6.56 4.65
N GLY A 47 -4.77 -5.33 5.18
CA GLY A 47 -5.60 -4.21 4.76
C GLY A 47 -5.15 -3.58 3.46
N LEU A 48 -3.86 -3.61 3.15
CA LEU A 48 -3.30 -3.17 1.87
C LEU A 48 -3.45 -4.25 0.80
N ARG A 49 -4.43 -4.07 -0.09
CA ARG A 49 -4.79 -5.03 -1.14
C ARG A 49 -4.20 -4.60 -2.48
N ILE A 50 -3.62 -5.57 -3.17
CA ILE A 50 -2.89 -5.42 -4.42
C ILE A 50 -3.65 -6.11 -5.54
N ALA A 51 -3.78 -5.43 -6.68
CA ALA A 51 -4.18 -6.02 -7.95
C ALA A 51 -2.91 -6.22 -8.80
N ALA A 52 -2.65 -7.46 -9.19
CA ALA A 52 -1.48 -7.83 -9.99
C ALA A 52 -1.88 -8.53 -11.29
N ASP A 53 -1.20 -8.21 -12.39
CA ASP A 53 -1.26 -8.95 -13.64
C ASP A 53 0.12 -9.58 -13.90
N GLY A 54 0.25 -10.86 -13.57
CA GLY A 54 1.55 -11.52 -13.47
C GLY A 54 2.41 -10.91 -12.37
N GLU A 55 3.63 -10.49 -12.71
CA GLU A 55 4.56 -9.83 -11.77
C GLU A 55 4.31 -8.32 -11.62
N ARG A 56 3.42 -7.76 -12.46
CA ARG A 56 3.17 -6.32 -12.48
C ARG A 56 2.04 -5.96 -11.53
N ILE A 57 2.31 -5.05 -10.60
CA ILE A 57 1.27 -4.40 -9.80
C ILE A 57 0.58 -3.33 -10.68
N ILE A 58 -0.73 -3.45 -10.82
CA ILE A 58 -1.56 -2.55 -11.65
C ILE A 58 -2.50 -1.68 -10.81
N GLY A 59 -2.62 -1.95 -9.51
CA GLY A 59 -3.46 -1.17 -8.62
C GLY A 59 -3.34 -1.61 -7.17
N GLN A 60 -3.79 -0.74 -6.28
CA GLN A 60 -3.95 -1.08 -4.87
C GLN A 60 -5.16 -0.36 -4.27
N TYR A 61 -5.66 -0.86 -3.16
CA TYR A 61 -6.51 -0.10 -2.25
C TYR A 61 -6.16 -0.49 -0.81
N MET A 62 -6.29 0.46 0.11
CA MET A 62 -6.08 0.21 1.52
C MET A 62 -7.42 0.26 2.23
N ARG A 63 -7.77 -0.82 2.94
CA ARG A 63 -8.89 -0.78 3.87
C ARG A 63 -8.48 0.02 5.10
N PRO A 64 -9.40 0.76 5.73
CA PRO A 64 -9.16 1.30 7.06
C PRO A 64 -8.74 0.15 7.98
N ALA A 65 -7.76 0.41 8.86
CA ALA A 65 -7.53 -0.50 9.97
C ALA A 65 -8.87 -0.70 10.71
N PRO A 66 -9.22 -1.94 11.10
CA PRO A 66 -10.37 -2.14 11.97
C PRO A 66 -10.18 -1.21 13.17
N SER A 67 -11.17 -0.34 13.45
CA SER A 67 -11.12 0.61 14.57
C SER A 67 -10.50 -0.10 15.75
N ALA A 68 -9.39 0.43 16.27
CA ALA A 68 -8.82 -0.07 17.51
C ALA A 68 -9.99 -0.09 18.51
N TYR A 69 -10.46 -1.29 18.82
CA TYR A 69 -11.42 -1.48 19.87
C TYR A 69 -10.71 -0.99 21.13
N VAL A 70 -11.11 0.17 21.63
CA VAL A 70 -10.76 0.65 22.95
C VAL A 70 -11.87 0.10 23.84
N PRO A 71 -11.67 -1.00 24.58
CA PRO A 71 -12.59 -1.31 25.66
C PRO A 71 -12.54 -0.16 26.66
N ASP A 72 -13.73 0.30 27.07
CA ASP A 72 -13.90 1.18 28.23
C ASP A 72 -13.21 0.59 29.49
#